data_AF-R9LT56-F1
#
_entry.id   AF-R9LT56-F1
#
_cell.length_a   1.000
_cell.length_b   1.000
_cell.length_c   1.000
_cell.angle_alpha   90.00
_cell.angle_beta   90.00
_cell.angle_gamma   90.00
#
_symmetry.space_group_name_H-M   'P 1'
#
loop_
_entity.id
_entity.type
_entity.pdbx_description
1 polymer ?
#
loop_
_entity_poly.entity_id
_entity_poly.type
_entity_poly.pdbx_seq_one_letter_code
_entity_poly.pdbx_strand_id
1 'polypeptide(L)'
;MGKLDEVLAKAKDLAKVAGNKTEEVVELTRLKIQASQLRGDIDANYLKLGEIIYELNKAGTENEELISMCIAEIESQRTELAELTNRIDEMKNVVKCSECLAANPVGALYCARCGARLEKKQEQEAPTEQETETAQAEEADAAKVPAQLESAEKAEDAQA
;
A
#
# COMPACT_ATOMS: atom_id res chain seq x y z
N MET A 1 37.08 29.72 -27.95
CA MET A 1 36.90 29.22 -26.58
C MET A 1 37.58 27.86 -26.49
N GLY A 2 38.26 27.56 -25.39
CA GLY A 2 39.32 26.52 -25.37
C GLY A 2 38.81 25.12 -25.02
N LYS A 3 39.38 24.09 -25.67
CA LYS A 3 39.08 22.67 -25.37
C LYS A 3 39.40 22.27 -23.91
N LEU A 4 40.22 23.04 -23.21
CA LEU A 4 40.56 22.82 -21.81
C LEU A 4 39.41 23.18 -20.86
N ASP A 5 38.63 24.22 -21.17
CA ASP A 5 37.45 24.60 -20.38
C ASP A 5 36.37 23.51 -20.45
N GLU A 6 36.22 22.88 -21.62
CA GLU A 6 35.28 21.77 -21.84
C GLU A 6 35.68 20.51 -21.06
N VAL A 7 36.98 20.23 -20.93
CA VAL A 7 37.50 19.13 -20.08
C VAL A 7 37.33 19.46 -18.60
N LEU A 8 37.57 20.71 -18.19
CA LEU A 8 37.40 21.14 -16.79
C LEU A 8 35.91 21.14 -16.37
N ALA A 9 35.00 21.52 -17.26
CA ALA A 9 33.56 21.40 -17.06
C ALA A 9 33.15 19.94 -16.86
N LYS A 10 33.52 19.05 -17.80
CA LYS A 10 33.24 17.61 -17.70
C LYS A 10 33.85 16.98 -16.44
N ALA A 11 35.03 17.42 -16.01
CA ALA A 11 35.64 16.95 -14.76
C ALA A 11 34.84 17.40 -13.51
N LYS A 12 34.32 18.64 -13.49
CA LYS A 12 33.43 19.12 -12.43
C LYS A 12 32.10 18.36 -12.41
N ASP A 13 31.51 18.11 -13.57
CA ASP A 13 30.25 17.37 -13.69
C ASP A 13 30.41 15.92 -13.23
N LEU A 14 31.51 15.26 -13.62
CA LEU A 14 31.83 13.90 -13.15
C LEU A 14 32.08 13.85 -11.64
N ALA A 15 32.76 14.85 -11.06
CA ALA A 15 32.95 14.94 -9.60
C ALA A 15 31.61 15.14 -8.86
N LYS A 16 30.73 15.97 -9.39
CA LYS A 16 29.38 16.23 -8.84
C LYS A 16 28.49 14.99 -8.91
N VAL A 17 28.53 14.24 -10.02
CA VAL A 17 27.76 12.99 -10.18
C VAL A 17 28.32 11.85 -9.30
N ALA A 18 29.63 11.78 -9.10
CA ALA A 18 30.26 10.78 -8.23
C ALA A 18 29.96 11.02 -6.74
N GLY A 19 29.92 12.29 -6.30
CA GLY A 19 29.51 12.66 -4.94
C GLY A 19 28.05 12.27 -4.66
N ASN A 20 27.12 12.82 -5.44
CA ASN A 20 25.68 12.69 -5.18
C ASN A 20 25.20 11.22 -5.17
N LYS A 21 25.66 10.38 -6.10
CA LYS A 21 25.28 8.95 -6.13
C LYS A 21 25.77 8.16 -4.91
N THR A 22 26.84 8.60 -4.24
CA THR A 22 27.33 7.94 -3.03
C THR A 22 26.41 8.24 -1.84
N GLU A 23 25.96 9.48 -1.72
CA GLU A 23 25.05 9.94 -0.67
C GLU A 23 23.66 9.28 -0.77
N GLU A 24 23.08 9.22 -1.97
CA GLU A 24 21.81 8.53 -2.25
C GLU A 24 21.85 7.04 -1.84
N VAL A 25 22.96 6.34 -2.11
CA VAL A 25 23.14 4.93 -1.75
C VAL A 25 23.32 4.73 -0.25
N VAL A 26 23.99 5.65 0.44
CA VAL A 26 24.14 5.62 1.91
C VAL A 26 22.77 5.81 2.57
N GLU A 27 21.98 6.80 2.16
CA GLU A 27 20.63 7.01 2.73
C GLU A 27 19.69 5.85 2.40
N LEU A 28 19.76 5.29 1.19
CA LEU A 28 18.98 4.08 0.82
C LEU A 28 19.35 2.88 1.72
N THR A 29 20.62 2.76 2.09
CA THR A 29 21.10 1.72 3.00
C THR A 29 20.63 1.97 4.43
N ARG A 30 20.68 3.23 4.90
CA ARG A 30 20.17 3.65 6.21
C ARG A 30 18.69 3.35 6.37
N LEU A 31 17.85 3.77 5.42
CA LEU A 31 16.41 3.52 5.43
C LEU A 31 16.09 2.02 5.42
N LYS A 32 16.83 1.21 4.65
CA LYS A 32 16.70 -0.26 4.66
C LYS A 32 17.01 -0.87 6.02
N ILE A 33 18.03 -0.38 6.72
CA ILE A 33 18.38 -0.86 8.06
C ILE A 33 17.26 -0.52 9.04
N GLN A 34 16.77 0.73 9.04
CA GLN A 34 15.65 1.15 9.90
C GLN A 34 14.39 0.31 9.63
N ALA A 35 14.02 0.11 8.36
CA ALA A 35 12.88 -0.73 7.99
C ALA A 35 13.07 -2.22 8.34
N SER A 36 14.32 -2.69 8.45
CA SER A 36 14.61 -4.05 8.92
C SER A 36 14.55 -4.17 10.45
N GLN A 37 14.94 -3.12 11.18
CA GLN A 37 14.84 -3.04 12.65
C GLN A 37 13.37 -3.02 13.08
N LEU A 38 12.58 -2.08 12.52
CA LEU A 38 11.14 -1.98 12.77
C LEU A 38 10.38 -3.28 12.53
N ARG A 39 10.75 -4.09 11.52
CA ARG A 39 10.14 -5.42 11.32
C ARG A 39 10.45 -6.37 12.48
N GLY A 40 11.71 -6.43 12.92
CA GLY A 40 12.09 -7.23 14.08
C GLY A 40 11.43 -6.75 15.38
N ASP A 41 11.27 -5.44 15.54
CA ASP A 41 10.59 -4.86 16.70
C ASP A 41 9.08 -5.16 16.70
N ILE A 42 8.42 -5.09 15.54
CA ILE A 42 7.03 -5.52 15.35
C ILE A 42 6.86 -7.01 15.67
N ASP A 43 7.72 -7.88 15.13
CA ASP A 43 7.68 -9.32 15.39
C ASP A 43 7.89 -9.64 16.88
N ALA A 44 8.82 -8.92 17.53
CA ALA A 44 9.05 -9.03 18.97
C ALA A 44 7.87 -8.50 19.80
N ASN A 45 7.19 -7.44 19.37
CA ASN A 45 6.01 -6.90 20.05
C ASN A 45 4.78 -7.81 19.89
N TYR A 46 4.60 -8.47 18.74
CA TYR A 46 3.60 -9.54 18.59
C TYR A 46 3.87 -10.71 19.56
N LEU A 47 5.13 -11.11 19.74
CA LEU A 47 5.48 -12.17 20.69
C LEU A 47 5.14 -11.76 22.13
N LYS A 48 5.57 -10.57 22.57
CA LYS A 48 5.26 -10.01 23.90
C LYS A 48 3.75 -9.91 24.14
N LEU A 49 2.97 -9.48 23.14
CA LEU A 49 1.52 -9.42 23.24
C LEU A 49 0.92 -10.82 23.48
N GLY A 50 1.43 -11.84 22.78
CA GLY A 50 1.06 -13.24 23.03
C GLY A 50 1.42 -13.73 24.44
N GLU A 51 2.61 -13.39 24.94
CA GLU A 51 3.05 -13.69 26.31
C GLU A 51 2.16 -13.02 27.36
N ILE A 52 1.83 -11.75 27.18
CA ILE A 52 0.91 -10.99 28.05
C ILE A 52 -0.47 -11.65 28.09
N ILE A 53 -1.06 -11.94 26.92
CA ILE A 53 -2.36 -12.60 26.82
C ILE A 53 -2.34 -13.98 27.47
N TYR A 54 -1.26 -14.76 27.30
CA TYR A 54 -1.10 -16.07 27.93
C TYR A 54 -1.07 -15.99 29.45
N GLU A 55 -0.22 -15.13 30.03
CA GLU A 55 -0.09 -15.01 31.49
C GLU A 55 -1.35 -14.41 32.14
N LEU A 56 -2.04 -13.46 31.49
CA LEU A 56 -3.34 -12.94 31.92
C LEU A 56 -4.39 -14.07 32.00
N ASN A 57 -4.59 -14.82 30.92
CA ASN A 57 -5.53 -15.95 30.89
C ASN A 57 -5.18 -17.03 31.92
N LYS A 58 -3.90 -17.36 32.07
CA LYS A 58 -3.38 -18.34 33.04
C LYS A 58 -3.58 -17.89 34.50
N ALA A 59 -3.52 -16.59 34.77
CA ALA A 59 -3.81 -16.00 36.07
C ALA A 59 -5.33 -15.83 36.33
N GLY A 60 -6.17 -15.96 35.30
CA GLY A 60 -7.60 -15.65 35.38
C GLY A 60 -7.87 -14.15 35.56
N THR A 61 -6.98 -13.30 35.03
CA THR A 61 -7.08 -11.85 35.12
C THR A 61 -7.18 -11.23 33.72
N GLU A 62 -7.79 -10.04 33.65
CA GLU A 62 -7.92 -9.26 32.42
C GLU A 62 -7.20 -7.92 32.61
N ASN A 63 -6.56 -7.43 31.55
CA ASN A 63 -5.93 -6.11 31.53
C ASN A 63 -6.01 -5.53 30.11
N GLU A 64 -7.22 -5.10 29.74
CA GLU A 64 -7.53 -4.54 28.42
C GLU A 64 -6.71 -3.28 28.12
N GLU A 65 -6.38 -2.47 29.14
CA GLU A 65 -5.54 -1.27 28.97
C GLU A 65 -4.15 -1.67 28.47
N LEU A 66 -3.48 -2.63 29.14
CA LEU A 66 -2.17 -3.13 28.70
C LEU A 66 -2.22 -3.75 27.29
N ILE A 67 -3.27 -4.53 26.98
CA ILE A 67 -3.46 -5.14 25.65
C ILE A 67 -3.61 -4.05 24.59
N SER A 68 -4.46 -3.05 24.83
CA SER A 68 -4.69 -1.94 23.90
C SER A 68 -3.44 -1.09 23.67
N MET A 69 -2.63 -0.86 24.71
CA MET A 69 -1.34 -0.17 24.58
C MET A 69 -0.36 -0.94 23.67
N CYS A 70 -0.24 -2.26 23.84
CA CYS A 70 0.61 -3.09 22.98
C CYS A 70 0.11 -3.12 21.52
N ILE A 71 -1.21 -3.16 21.29
CA ILE A 71 -1.79 -3.07 19.95
C ILE A 71 -1.46 -1.71 19.31
N ALA A 72 -1.67 -0.60 20.03
CA ALA A 72 -1.38 0.75 19.53
C ALA A 72 0.11 0.97 19.21
N GLU A 73 1.03 0.38 20.00
CA GLU A 73 2.47 0.40 19.70
C GLU A 73 2.77 -0.31 18.38
N ILE A 74 2.21 -1.50 18.16
CA ILE A 74 2.36 -2.28 16.93
C ILE A 74 1.78 -1.52 15.72
N GLU A 75 0.62 -0.89 15.85
CA GLU A 75 0.01 -0.08 14.77
C GLU A 75 0.85 1.15 14.41
N SER A 76 1.41 1.82 15.41
CA SER A 76 2.36 2.93 15.22
C SER A 76 3.61 2.47 14.44
N GLN A 77 4.26 1.39 14.90
CA GLN A 77 5.43 0.82 14.23
C GLN A 77 5.13 0.36 12.78
N ARG A 78 3.96 -0.23 12.54
CA ARG A 78 3.53 -0.64 11.19
C ARG A 78 3.30 0.55 10.26
N THR A 79 2.85 1.68 10.81
CA THR A 79 2.70 2.94 10.06
C THR A 79 4.06 3.52 9.68
N GLU A 80 5.00 3.65 10.64
CA GLU A 80 6.37 4.09 10.37
C GLU A 80 7.09 3.18 9.35
N LEU A 81 6.93 1.86 9.47
CA LEU A 81 7.47 0.90 8.52
C LEU A 81 6.92 1.10 7.09
N ALA A 82 5.64 1.45 6.96
CA ALA A 82 5.02 1.74 5.67
C ALA A 82 5.61 3.01 5.05
N GLU A 83 5.76 4.08 5.83
CA GLU A 83 6.38 5.34 5.39
C GLU A 83 7.84 5.14 4.94
N LEU A 84 8.66 4.47 5.74
CA LEU A 84 10.04 4.12 5.36
C LEU A 84 10.08 3.28 4.09
N THR A 85 9.17 2.30 3.96
CA THR A 85 9.11 1.43 2.78
C THR A 85 8.71 2.22 1.52
N ASN A 86 7.80 3.18 1.62
CA ASN A 86 7.41 4.06 0.52
C ASN A 86 8.58 4.95 0.08
N ARG A 87 9.26 5.59 1.03
CA ARG A 87 10.46 6.42 0.75
C ARG A 87 11.59 5.63 0.09
N ILE A 88 11.78 4.37 0.50
CA ILE A 88 12.72 3.44 -0.13
C ILE A 88 12.34 3.13 -1.59
N ASP A 89 11.06 3.08 -1.93
CA ASP A 89 10.61 2.77 -3.30
C ASP A 89 10.60 4.02 -4.20
N GLU A 90 10.28 5.19 -3.66
CA GLU A 90 10.50 6.50 -4.29
C GLU A 90 11.96 6.68 -4.70
N MET A 91 12.91 6.46 -3.77
CA MET A 91 14.34 6.56 -4.03
C MET A 91 14.87 5.54 -5.06
N LYS A 92 14.17 4.43 -5.27
CA LYS A 92 14.49 3.46 -6.34
C LYS A 92 13.80 3.81 -7.68
N ASN A 93 12.91 4.80 -7.72
CA ASN A 93 12.00 5.07 -8.83
C ASN A 93 11.18 3.82 -9.25
N VAL A 94 10.56 3.14 -8.28
CA VAL A 94 9.70 1.97 -8.54
C VAL A 94 8.26 2.11 -8.02
N VAL A 95 7.33 1.46 -8.72
CA VAL A 95 5.94 1.26 -8.33
C VAL A 95 5.67 -0.22 -8.06
N LYS A 96 4.91 -0.52 -7.01
CA LYS A 96 4.48 -1.90 -6.69
C LYS A 96 3.23 -2.28 -7.48
N CYS A 97 3.20 -3.52 -7.96
CA CYS A 97 2.00 -4.11 -8.56
C CYS A 97 0.97 -4.48 -7.48
N SER A 98 -0.30 -4.10 -7.68
CA SER A 98 -1.43 -4.49 -6.82
C SER A 98 -1.57 -6.02 -6.67
N GLU A 99 -1.49 -6.75 -7.79
CA GLU A 99 -1.78 -8.18 -7.85
C GLU A 99 -0.68 -9.07 -7.24
N CYS A 100 0.60 -8.67 -7.37
CA CYS A 100 1.72 -9.56 -7.03
C CYS A 100 2.87 -8.91 -6.25
N LEU A 101 2.69 -7.64 -5.83
CA LEU A 101 3.63 -6.84 -5.02
C LEU A 101 5.05 -6.68 -5.59
N ALA A 102 5.30 -7.10 -6.83
CA ALA A 102 6.58 -6.89 -7.50
C ALA A 102 6.83 -5.40 -7.74
N ALA A 103 8.07 -4.97 -7.55
CA ALA A 103 8.53 -3.63 -7.91
C ALA A 103 8.79 -3.55 -9.43
N ASN A 104 8.27 -2.50 -10.07
CA ASN A 104 8.41 -2.21 -11.49
C ASN A 104 8.89 -0.76 -11.64
N PRO A 105 9.62 -0.36 -12.69
CA PRO A 105 10.03 1.04 -12.86
C PRO A 105 8.82 1.98 -12.97
N VAL A 106 8.92 3.18 -12.41
CA VAL A 106 7.89 4.23 -12.55
C VAL A 106 7.61 4.50 -14.03
N GLY A 107 6.32 4.58 -14.39
CA GLY A 107 5.86 4.74 -15.76
C GLY A 107 5.62 3.43 -16.54
N ALA A 108 5.99 2.27 -15.99
CA ALA A 108 5.62 0.98 -16.57
C ALA A 108 4.09 0.82 -16.65
N LEU A 109 3.58 0.34 -17.80
CA LEU A 109 2.14 0.13 -18.02
C LEU A 109 1.65 -1.23 -17.50
N TYR A 110 2.54 -2.21 -17.43
CA TYR A 110 2.25 -3.60 -17.05
C TYR A 110 3.36 -4.11 -16.13
N CYS A 111 3.01 -5.02 -15.22
CA CYS A 111 3.96 -5.63 -14.32
C CYS A 111 4.86 -6.63 -15.06
N ALA A 112 6.18 -6.47 -14.90
CA ALA A 112 7.17 -7.36 -15.52
C ALA A 112 7.16 -8.80 -14.96
N ARG A 113 6.45 -9.04 -13.84
CA ARG A 113 6.35 -10.37 -13.20
C ARG A 113 5.04 -11.11 -13.52
N CYS A 114 3.89 -10.43 -13.48
CA CYS A 114 2.58 -11.07 -13.64
C CYS A 114 1.74 -10.55 -14.82
N GLY A 115 2.21 -9.55 -15.56
CA GLY A 115 1.48 -8.95 -16.68
C GLY A 115 0.29 -8.06 -16.31
N ALA A 116 -0.10 -7.98 -15.04
CA ALA A 116 -1.18 -7.10 -14.58
C ALA A 116 -0.89 -5.63 -14.92
N ARG A 117 -1.92 -4.87 -15.30
CA ARG A 117 -1.79 -3.45 -15.63
C ARG A 117 -1.44 -2.67 -14.34
N LEU A 118 -0.47 -1.77 -14.44
CA LEU A 118 -0.10 -0.90 -13.32
C LEU A 118 -0.95 0.37 -13.41
N GLU A 119 -1.63 0.71 -12.32
CA GLU A 119 -2.50 1.88 -12.29
C GLU A 119 -1.67 3.17 -12.43
N LYS A 120 -1.98 3.93 -13.48
CA LYS A 120 -1.44 5.27 -13.64
C LYS A 120 -2.24 6.23 -12.76
N LYS A 121 -1.61 6.76 -11.72
CA LYS A 121 -2.00 8.07 -11.17
C LYS A 121 -1.61 9.14 -12.20
N GLN A 122 -2.45 9.31 -13.21
CA GLN A 122 -2.42 10.50 -14.07
C GLN A 122 -3.11 11.63 -13.32
N GLU A 123 -2.41 12.73 -13.08
CA GLU A 123 -3.09 14.00 -12.88
C GLU A 123 -3.99 14.28 -14.09
N GLN A 124 -5.28 14.44 -13.82
CA GLN A 124 -6.28 14.70 -14.85
C GLN A 124 -6.22 16.17 -15.24
N GLU A 125 -5.58 16.48 -16.36
CA GLU A 125 -6.05 17.60 -17.18
C GLU A 125 -7.42 17.21 -17.73
N ALA A 126 -8.45 17.94 -17.33
CA ALA A 126 -9.84 17.65 -17.70
C ALA A 126 -10.17 18.16 -19.10
N PRO A 127 -10.83 17.34 -19.95
CA PRO A 127 -11.67 17.80 -21.04
C PRO A 127 -13.15 17.66 -20.63
N THR A 128 -13.80 18.80 -20.37
CA THR A 128 -15.25 18.88 -20.13
C THR A 128 -15.98 19.25 -21.43
N GLU A 129 -17.28 18.92 -21.50
CA GLU A 129 -18.26 19.36 -22.53
C GLU A 129 -18.10 18.61 -23.88
N GLN A 130 -19.00 17.72 -24.34
CA GLN A 130 -20.48 17.80 -24.54
C GLN A 130 -20.85 18.97 -25.49
N GLU A 131 -21.76 18.89 -26.47
CA GLU A 131 -22.93 18.03 -26.76
C GLU A 131 -22.91 17.64 -28.27
N THR A 132 -23.78 16.83 -28.91
CA THR A 132 -25.26 16.74 -29.00
C THR A 132 -25.67 15.33 -29.52
N GLU A 133 -26.71 14.67 -29.03
CA GLU A 133 -28.15 14.85 -29.33
C GLU A 133 -28.49 14.61 -30.83
N THR A 134 -29.17 13.53 -31.24
CA THR A 134 -30.62 13.26 -31.11
C THR A 134 -30.88 11.80 -31.56
N ALA A 135 -31.67 10.92 -30.93
CA ALA A 135 -33.08 10.95 -30.49
C ALA A 135 -34.07 10.31 -31.50
N GLN A 136 -34.67 9.18 -31.10
CA GLN A 136 -36.01 8.59 -31.39
C GLN A 136 -35.92 7.05 -31.17
N ALA A 137 -36.67 6.41 -30.27
CA ALA A 137 -38.14 6.24 -30.18
C ALA A 137 -38.69 5.43 -31.39
N GLU A 138 -39.58 4.44 -31.30
CA GLU A 138 -40.51 3.94 -30.26
C GLU A 138 -40.47 2.36 -30.26
N GLU A 139 -41.20 1.54 -29.47
CA GLU A 139 -42.27 1.77 -28.48
C GLU A 139 -42.21 0.72 -27.31
N ALA A 140 -43.29 -0.02 -27.03
CA ALA A 140 -43.54 -0.88 -25.85
C ALA A 140 -43.65 -2.40 -26.13
N ASP A 141 -43.58 -3.22 -25.07
CA ASP A 141 -44.75 -4.01 -24.58
C ASP A 141 -44.57 -4.45 -23.11
N ALA A 142 -45.67 -4.78 -22.41
CA ALA A 142 -45.76 -4.88 -20.95
C ALA A 142 -46.18 -6.26 -20.41
N ALA A 143 -45.50 -6.73 -19.35
CA ALA A 143 -46.03 -7.67 -18.35
C ALA A 143 -45.19 -7.59 -17.06
N LYS A 144 -45.56 -6.77 -16.07
CA LYS A 144 -46.56 -7.00 -15.00
C LYS A 144 -46.09 -7.93 -13.85
N VAL A 145 -45.34 -7.33 -12.90
CA VAL A 145 -45.46 -7.29 -11.40
C VAL A 145 -45.82 -8.58 -10.59
N PRO A 146 -45.64 -8.62 -9.24
CA PRO A 146 -44.79 -9.66 -8.62
C PRO A 146 -45.57 -10.58 -7.66
N ALA A 147 -44.85 -11.46 -6.95
CA ALA A 147 -45.33 -12.10 -5.73
C ALA A 147 -44.29 -12.02 -4.62
N GLN A 148 -44.72 -11.53 -3.44
CA GLN A 148 -43.97 -11.48 -2.19
C GLN A 148 -44.25 -12.75 -1.34
N LEU A 149 -43.80 -12.72 -0.08
CA LEU A 149 -44.24 -13.57 1.04
C LEU A 149 -43.53 -14.95 1.12
N GLU A 150 -43.18 -15.49 2.30
CA GLU A 150 -43.39 -15.00 3.67
C GLU A 150 -42.37 -15.54 4.68
N SER A 151 -42.33 -14.92 5.86
CA SER A 151 -41.59 -15.34 7.06
C SER A 151 -42.49 -16.10 8.04
N ALA A 152 -41.89 -16.67 9.11
CA ALA A 152 -42.45 -17.58 10.15
C ALA A 152 -42.19 -19.07 9.83
N GLU A 153 -41.99 -19.97 10.80
CA GLU A 153 -42.40 -19.93 12.23
C GLU A 153 -41.36 -20.58 13.19
N LYS A 154 -41.68 -20.58 14.50
CA LYS A 154 -40.92 -21.21 15.61
C LYS A 154 -41.64 -22.48 16.12
N ALA A 155 -41.06 -23.15 17.14
CA ALA A 155 -41.58 -24.34 17.87
C ALA A 155 -41.48 -25.68 17.10
N GLU A 156 -41.36 -26.87 17.70
CA GLU A 156 -41.27 -27.36 19.11
C GLU A 156 -40.52 -28.73 19.05
N ASP A 157 -39.50 -29.02 19.88
CA ASP A 157 -39.52 -29.83 21.12
C ASP A 157 -39.11 -31.33 20.98
N ALA A 158 -38.63 -31.90 22.09
CA ALA A 158 -38.51 -33.31 22.51
C ALA A 158 -37.79 -34.41 21.67
N GLN A 159 -36.68 -34.90 22.25
CA GLN A 159 -36.37 -36.32 22.56
C GLN A 159 -36.06 -37.35 21.44
N ALA A 160 -34.79 -37.77 21.41
CA ALA A 160 -34.37 -39.18 21.46
C ALA A 160 -32.97 -39.29 22.11
#